data_AF-A0A4P9K381-F1
#
_entry.id   AF-A0A4P9K381-F1
#
_cell.length_a   1.000
_cell.length_b   1.000
_cell.length_c   1.000
_cell.angle_alpha   90.00
_cell.angle_beta   90.00
_cell.angle_gamma   90.00
#
_symmetry.space_group_name_H-M   'P 1'
#
loop_
_entity.id
_entity.type
_entity.pdbx_description
1 polymer ?
#
loop_
_entity_poly.entity_id
_entity_poly.type
_entity_poly.pdbx_seq_one_letter_code
_entity_poly.pdbx_strand_id
1 'polypeptide(L)'
;MQYQVTEDEKRQAKIPHHLFNINVIITHLFISMIVLEIGQTWQLLLVPLISSTVIFYLFKRQQRSVKEDSWFVASHWFMAWRRGRVLLFSYAVALAMVGLYFLFNTLFPGGLSMNDFSTEGTQTALGEIITLRFAAVVIFVAVLITFMQTGIAVYDAGNGISNPNVAKFIPRDDSANAELPENPTGES
;
A
#
# COMPACT_ATOMS: atom_id res chain seq x y z
N MET A 1 -22.26 2.85 -3.13
CA MET A 1 -23.60 2.74 -2.50
C MET A 1 -23.51 3.30 -1.10
N GLN A 2 -24.57 3.98 -0.65
CA GLN A 2 -24.64 4.57 0.68
C GLN A 2 -25.40 3.63 1.61
N TYR A 3 -24.95 3.53 2.86
CA TYR A 3 -25.48 2.61 3.85
C TYR A 3 -25.99 3.37 5.07
N GLN A 4 -27.02 2.83 5.71
CA GLN A 4 -27.48 3.32 6.99
C GLN A 4 -26.50 2.87 8.07
N VAL A 5 -25.66 3.81 8.52
CA VAL A 5 -24.56 3.56 9.46
C VAL A 5 -24.60 4.58 10.59
N THR A 6 -24.24 4.12 11.78
CA THR A 6 -24.04 4.97 12.96
C THR A 6 -22.75 5.78 12.84
N GLU A 7 -22.64 6.87 13.61
CA GLU A 7 -21.41 7.67 13.66
C GLU A 7 -20.21 6.87 14.19
N ASP A 8 -20.46 5.92 15.11
CA ASP A 8 -19.43 5.02 15.62
C ASP A 8 -18.89 4.09 14.53
N GLU A 9 -19.76 3.52 13.69
CA GLU A 9 -19.35 2.70 12.55
C GLU A 9 -18.56 3.49 11.51
N LYS A 10 -18.97 4.73 11.21
CA LYS A 10 -18.21 5.63 10.33
C LYS A 10 -16.81 5.90 10.88
N ARG A 11 -16.70 6.14 12.19
CA ARG A 11 -15.40 6.34 12.85
C ARG A 11 -14.54 5.08 12.76
N GLN A 12 -15.11 3.91 13.03
CA GLN A 12 -14.39 2.64 12.96
C GLN A 12 -13.96 2.27 11.54
N ALA A 13 -14.79 2.56 10.53
CA ALA A 13 -14.49 2.32 9.12
C ALA A 13 -13.30 3.17 8.60
N LYS A 14 -13.02 4.33 9.20
CA LYS A 14 -11.85 5.17 8.85
C LYS A 14 -10.53 4.64 9.39
N ILE A 15 -10.54 3.96 10.54
CA ILE A 15 -9.35 3.43 11.23
C ILE A 15 -8.39 2.68 10.28
N PRO A 16 -8.83 1.68 9.50
CA PRO A 16 -7.92 0.93 8.64
C PRO A 16 -7.21 1.80 7.59
N HIS A 17 -7.87 2.84 7.09
CA HIS A 17 -7.28 3.76 6.11
C HIS A 17 -6.30 4.74 6.75
N HIS A 18 -6.60 5.25 7.94
CA HIS A 18 -5.65 6.06 8.70
C HIS A 18 -4.39 5.27 9.06
N LEU A 19 -4.54 4.02 9.50
CA LEU A 19 -3.40 3.16 9.81
C LEU A 19 -2.52 2.91 8.58
N PHE A 20 -3.12 2.68 7.41
CA PHE A 20 -2.39 2.55 6.16
C PHE A 20 -1.65 3.85 5.77
N ASN A 21 -2.31 5.00 5.88
CA ASN A 21 -1.69 6.29 5.56
C ASN A 21 -0.52 6.62 6.48
N ILE A 22 -0.69 6.41 7.79
CA ILE A 22 0.39 6.58 8.77
C ILE A 22 1.55 5.64 8.45
N ASN A 23 1.27 4.37 8.11
CA ASN A 23 2.32 3.44 7.68
C ASN A 23 3.13 4.00 6.51
N VAL A 24 2.45 4.44 5.44
CA VAL A 24 3.10 5.00 4.25
C VAL A 24 3.93 6.24 4.60
N ILE A 25 3.37 7.18 5.36
CA ILE A 25 4.05 8.42 5.76
C ILE A 25 5.30 8.10 6.60
N ILE A 26 5.17 7.28 7.64
CA ILE A 26 6.29 6.97 8.52
C ILE A 26 7.40 6.23 7.77
N THR A 27 7.05 5.21 6.97
CA THR A 27 8.04 4.36 6.32
C THR A 27 8.64 4.98 5.05
N HIS A 28 7.80 5.47 4.13
CA HIS A 28 8.25 5.91 2.80
C HIS A 28 8.59 7.40 2.73
N LEU A 29 8.11 8.20 3.69
CA LEU A 29 8.49 9.62 3.78
C LEU A 29 9.57 9.81 4.85
N PHE A 30 9.24 9.58 6.14
CA PHE A 30 10.15 9.92 7.23
C PHE A 30 11.37 8.98 7.33
N ILE A 31 11.18 7.67 7.41
CA ILE A 31 12.31 6.72 7.52
C ILE A 31 13.19 6.81 6.27
N SER A 32 12.59 6.90 5.09
CA SER A 32 13.35 7.03 3.83
C SER A 32 14.19 8.31 3.81
N MET A 33 13.63 9.46 4.24
CA MET A 33 14.37 10.72 4.36
C MET A 33 15.53 10.62 5.36
N ILE A 34 15.27 10.09 6.57
CA ILE A 34 16.29 9.94 7.62
C ILE A 34 17.43 9.03 7.15
N VAL A 35 17.11 7.92 6.50
CA VAL A 35 18.12 6.98 5.98
C VAL A 35 18.93 7.62 4.84
N LEU A 36 18.33 8.45 4.00
CA LEU A 36 19.06 9.16 2.94
C LEU A 36 19.97 10.28 3.48
N GLU A 37 19.60 10.91 4.59
CA GLU A 37 20.39 11.99 5.20
C GLU A 37 21.53 11.48 6.10
N ILE A 38 21.30 10.41 6.86
CA ILE A 38 22.18 9.97 7.96
C ILE A 38 22.64 8.52 7.78
N GLY A 39 21.89 7.72 7.01
CA GLY A 39 22.02 6.27 6.95
C GLY A 39 22.85 5.76 5.78
N GLN A 40 23.11 4.45 5.83
CA GLN A 40 23.71 3.70 4.72
C GLN A 40 22.60 3.17 3.80
N THR A 41 22.86 3.06 2.49
CA THR A 41 21.88 2.68 1.48
C THR A 41 21.15 1.36 1.79
N TRP A 42 21.84 0.37 2.40
CA TRP A 42 21.21 -0.92 2.76
C TRP A 42 20.11 -0.79 3.81
N GLN A 43 20.14 0.26 4.65
CA GLN A 43 19.11 0.51 5.66
C GLN A 43 17.76 0.89 5.03
N LEU A 44 17.73 1.26 3.74
CA LEU A 44 16.48 1.48 3.00
C LEU A 44 15.65 0.19 2.88
N LEU A 45 16.26 -0.99 3.04
CA LEU A 45 15.53 -2.26 3.10
C LEU A 45 14.63 -2.39 4.34
N LEU A 46 14.85 -1.56 5.38
CA LEU A 46 13.97 -1.50 6.54
C LEU A 46 12.58 -0.93 6.18
N VAL A 47 12.50 -0.05 5.18
CA VAL A 47 11.26 0.59 4.73
C VAL A 47 10.21 -0.45 4.29
N PRO A 48 10.47 -1.31 3.29
CA PRO A 48 9.51 -2.34 2.89
C PRO A 48 9.28 -3.39 3.97
N LEU A 49 10.27 -3.66 4.84
CA LEU A 49 10.14 -4.64 5.92
C LEU A 49 9.17 -4.19 7.01
N ILE A 50 9.32 -2.95 7.51
CA ILE A 50 8.41 -2.35 8.50
C ILE A 50 7.02 -2.20 7.89
N SER A 51 6.95 -1.69 6.65
CA SER A 51 5.68 -1.51 5.95
C SER A 51 4.91 -2.83 5.76
N SER A 52 5.62 -3.90 5.37
CA SER A 52 5.03 -5.23 5.21
C SER A 52 4.47 -5.78 6.52
N THR A 53 5.11 -5.47 7.66
CA THR A 53 4.62 -5.86 8.99
C THR A 53 3.29 -5.19 9.32
N VAL A 54 3.13 -3.91 9.01
CA VAL A 54 1.85 -3.19 9.21
C VAL A 54 0.77 -3.71 8.26
N ILE A 55 1.12 -3.98 7.00
CA ILE A 55 0.18 -4.57 6.03
C ILE A 55 -0.26 -5.97 6.47
N PHE A 56 0.62 -6.77 7.05
CA PHE A 56 0.28 -8.06 7.64
C PHE A 56 -0.66 -7.93 8.86
N TYR A 57 -0.47 -6.89 9.68
CA TYR A 57 -1.42 -6.58 10.74
C TYR A 57 -2.82 -6.23 10.19
N LEU A 58 -2.90 -5.42 9.12
CA LEU A 58 -4.17 -5.11 8.44
C LEU A 58 -4.89 -6.37 7.96
N PHE A 59 -4.15 -7.34 7.42
CA PHE A 59 -4.70 -8.64 7.02
C PHE A 59 -5.33 -9.40 8.20
N LYS A 60 -4.58 -9.55 9.29
CA LYS A 60 -5.08 -10.25 10.48
C LYS A 60 -6.30 -9.56 11.08
N ARG A 61 -6.28 -8.23 11.17
CA ARG A 61 -7.40 -7.45 11.72
C ARG A 61 -8.61 -7.49 10.81
N GLN A 62 -8.43 -7.52 9.49
CA GLN A 62 -9.52 -7.72 8.53
C GLN A 62 -10.25 -9.04 8.72
N GLN A 63 -9.53 -10.15 8.90
CA GLN A 63 -10.17 -11.45 9.16
C GLN A 63 -10.98 -11.47 10.45
N ARG A 64 -10.50 -10.75 11.47
CA ARG A 64 -11.18 -10.60 12.75
C ARG A 64 -12.42 -9.73 12.63
N SER A 65 -12.33 -8.63 11.88
CA SER A 65 -13.42 -7.68 11.67
C SER A 65 -14.64 -8.32 10.99
N VAL A 66 -14.43 -9.27 10.08
CA VAL A 66 -15.52 -10.04 9.45
C VAL A 66 -16.35 -10.84 10.46
N LYS A 67 -15.81 -11.15 11.65
CA LYS A 67 -16.50 -11.94 12.69
C LYS A 67 -17.06 -11.09 13.82
N GLU A 68 -16.44 -9.95 14.12
CA GLU A 68 -16.71 -9.17 15.33
C GLU A 68 -17.38 -7.81 15.04
N ASP A 69 -17.17 -7.24 13.85
CA ASP A 69 -17.64 -5.89 13.51
C ASP A 69 -18.79 -5.95 12.50
N SER A 70 -19.48 -4.82 12.29
CA SER A 70 -20.53 -4.74 11.28
C SER A 70 -19.98 -4.90 9.86
N TRP A 71 -20.83 -5.36 8.94
CA TRP A 71 -20.44 -5.57 7.55
C TRP A 71 -19.81 -4.30 6.93
N PHE A 72 -20.35 -3.11 7.25
CA PHE A 72 -19.79 -1.86 6.76
C PHE A 72 -18.35 -1.63 7.23
N VAL A 73 -18.06 -1.86 8.51
CA VAL A 73 -16.71 -1.72 9.07
C VAL A 73 -15.77 -2.78 8.46
N ALA A 74 -16.21 -4.05 8.41
CA ALA A 74 -15.44 -5.14 7.82
C ALA A 74 -15.10 -4.89 6.34
N SER A 75 -16.02 -4.28 5.59
CA SER A 75 -15.80 -3.91 4.18
C SER A 75 -14.62 -2.93 4.02
N HIS A 76 -14.47 -1.97 4.93
CA HIS A 76 -13.40 -0.99 4.91
C HIS A 76 -12.05 -1.58 5.33
N TRP A 77 -12.04 -2.49 6.31
CA TRP A 77 -10.85 -3.28 6.63
C TRP A 77 -10.36 -4.10 5.43
N PHE A 78 -11.27 -4.71 4.68
CA PHE A 78 -10.94 -5.43 3.45
C PHE A 78 -10.41 -4.53 2.34
N MET A 79 -11.01 -3.35 2.14
CA MET A 79 -10.53 -2.39 1.14
C MET A 79 -9.12 -1.89 1.46
N ALA A 80 -8.84 -1.57 2.73
CA ALA A 80 -7.50 -1.15 3.15
C ALA A 80 -6.45 -2.24 2.94
N TRP A 81 -6.75 -3.48 3.34
CA TRP A 81 -5.89 -4.64 3.07
C TRP A 81 -5.64 -4.82 1.56
N ARG A 82 -6.70 -4.75 0.75
CA ARG A 82 -6.59 -4.91 -0.71
C ARG A 82 -5.64 -3.90 -1.34
N ARG A 83 -5.61 -2.67 -0.82
CA ARG A 83 -4.67 -1.62 -1.24
C ARG A 83 -3.25 -1.90 -0.74
N GLY A 84 -3.10 -2.42 0.48
CA GLY A 84 -1.83 -2.94 0.99
C GLY A 84 -1.19 -4.00 0.07
N ARG A 85 -2.00 -4.83 -0.61
CA ARG A 85 -1.47 -5.79 -1.60
C ARG A 85 -0.82 -5.14 -2.81
N VAL A 86 -1.29 -3.96 -3.25
CA VAL A 86 -0.65 -3.22 -4.35
C VAL A 86 0.76 -2.80 -3.94
N LEU A 87 0.92 -2.33 -2.70
CA LEU A 87 2.21 -1.95 -2.16
C LEU A 87 3.14 -3.17 -2.01
N LEU A 88 2.64 -4.30 -1.49
CA LEU A 88 3.40 -5.56 -1.46
C LEU A 88 3.81 -6.06 -2.85
N PHE A 89 2.91 -5.94 -3.84
CA PHE A 89 3.22 -6.30 -5.21
C PHE A 89 4.33 -5.41 -5.79
N SER A 90 4.32 -4.11 -5.49
CA SER A 90 5.40 -3.21 -5.90
C SER A 90 6.75 -3.60 -5.30
N TYR A 91 6.78 -4.07 -4.04
CA TYR A 91 8.00 -4.59 -3.42
C TYR A 91 8.48 -5.87 -4.10
N ALA A 92 7.56 -6.78 -4.43
CA ALA A 92 7.90 -8.01 -5.15
C ALA A 92 8.47 -7.70 -6.55
N VAL A 93 7.90 -6.73 -7.26
CA VAL A 93 8.42 -6.27 -8.56
C VAL A 93 9.80 -5.65 -8.40
N ALA A 94 10.00 -4.76 -7.43
CA ALA A 94 11.29 -4.13 -7.16
C ALA A 94 12.38 -5.17 -6.82
N LEU A 95 12.05 -6.15 -5.96
CA LEU A 95 12.94 -7.25 -5.62
C LEU A 95 13.23 -8.15 -6.83
N ALA A 96 12.23 -8.42 -7.67
CA ALA A 96 12.43 -9.18 -8.90
C ALA A 96 13.36 -8.45 -9.87
N MET A 97 13.26 -7.12 -10.01
CA MET A 97 14.16 -6.33 -10.85
C MET A 97 15.61 -6.42 -10.39
N VAL A 98 15.85 -6.24 -9.08
CA VAL A 98 17.19 -6.34 -8.48
C VAL A 98 17.71 -7.78 -8.57
N GLY A 99 16.86 -8.78 -8.29
CA GLY A 99 17.21 -10.20 -8.37
C GLY A 99 17.55 -10.65 -9.80
N LEU A 100 16.79 -10.17 -10.79
CA LEU A 100 17.09 -10.43 -12.20
C LEU A 100 18.42 -9.80 -12.61
N TYR A 101 18.68 -8.55 -12.22
CA TYR A 101 19.97 -7.90 -12.47
C TYR A 101 21.13 -8.71 -11.87
N PHE A 102 21.00 -9.13 -10.61
CA PHE A 102 22.01 -9.95 -9.94
C PHE A 102 22.23 -11.29 -10.65
N LEU A 103 21.14 -11.96 -11.07
CA LEU A 103 21.22 -13.21 -11.82
C LEU A 103 21.91 -13.03 -13.17
N PHE A 104 21.54 -12.00 -13.93
CA PHE A 104 22.18 -11.69 -15.21
C PHE A 104 23.67 -11.37 -15.05
N ASN A 105 24.04 -10.57 -14.06
CA ASN A 105 25.44 -10.24 -13.78
C ASN A 105 26.25 -11.49 -13.38
N THR A 106 25.63 -12.45 -12.69
CA THR A 106 26.27 -13.72 -12.32
C THR A 106 26.45 -14.66 -13.52
N LEU A 107 25.46 -14.71 -14.43
CA LEU A 107 25.49 -15.59 -15.61
C LEU A 107 26.33 -15.03 -16.76
N PHE A 108 26.39 -13.71 -16.91
CA PHE A 108 27.10 -13.01 -17.98
C PHE A 108 28.05 -11.95 -17.39
N PRO A 109 29.14 -12.37 -16.72
CA PRO A 109 30.10 -11.46 -16.14
C PRO A 109 30.68 -10.54 -17.23
N GLY A 110 30.50 -9.23 -17.08
CA GLY A 110 30.97 -8.22 -18.04
C GLY A 110 29.94 -7.68 -19.04
N GLY A 111 28.75 -8.29 -19.17
CA GLY A 111 27.76 -7.93 -20.21
C GLY A 111 27.00 -6.61 -19.98
N LEU A 112 26.85 -6.18 -18.73
CA LEU A 112 26.17 -4.92 -18.34
C LEU A 112 27.03 -4.02 -17.42
N SER A 113 28.28 -4.43 -17.14
CA SER A 113 29.18 -3.69 -16.26
C SER A 113 29.92 -2.60 -17.04
N MET A 114 29.22 -1.49 -17.31
CA MET A 114 29.92 -0.22 -17.52
C MET A 114 30.22 0.33 -16.12
N ASN A 115 31.51 0.49 -15.81
CA ASN A 115 31.91 1.11 -14.56
C ASN A 115 31.69 2.62 -14.63
N ASP A 116 31.09 3.18 -13.58
CA ASP A 116 31.01 4.61 -13.42
C ASP A 116 32.39 5.15 -13.01
N PHE A 117 33.06 5.87 -13.90
CA PHE A 117 34.34 6.52 -13.63
C PHE A 117 34.18 7.97 -13.11
N SER A 118 32.95 8.44 -12.88
CA SER A 118 32.67 9.82 -12.46
C SER A 118 32.78 10.06 -10.95
N THR A 119 32.74 8.99 -10.14
CA THR A 119 32.93 9.05 -8.68
C THR A 119 34.30 8.50 -8.27
N GLU A 120 35.14 9.37 -7.73
CA GLU A 120 36.47 9.02 -7.19
C GLU A 120 36.37 7.85 -6.18
N GLY A 121 36.83 6.67 -6.59
CA GLY A 121 37.18 5.57 -5.68
C GLY A 121 36.20 4.41 -5.51
N THR A 122 35.00 4.43 -6.12
CA THR A 122 34.07 3.27 -6.06
C THR A 122 33.62 2.85 -7.46
N GLN A 123 34.05 1.67 -7.91
CA GLN A 123 33.60 1.07 -9.17
C GLN A 123 32.24 0.39 -8.96
N THR A 124 31.17 1.18 -8.82
CA THR A 124 29.81 0.64 -8.87
C THR A 124 29.41 0.49 -10.34
N ALA A 125 28.86 -0.67 -10.70
CA ALA A 125 28.36 -0.88 -12.06
C ALA A 125 27.18 0.06 -12.33
N LEU A 126 27.22 0.82 -13.42
CA LEU A 126 26.16 1.75 -13.81
C LEU A 126 24.79 1.06 -13.88
N GLY A 127 24.77 -0.21 -14.32
CA GLY A 127 23.58 -1.05 -14.37
C GLY A 127 22.93 -1.29 -13.01
N GLU A 128 23.71 -1.36 -11.93
CA GLU A 128 23.19 -1.53 -10.57
C GLU A 128 22.45 -0.27 -10.12
N ILE A 129 23.06 0.90 -10.31
CA ILE A 129 22.47 2.19 -9.97
C ILE A 129 21.17 2.41 -10.74
N ILE A 130 21.18 2.13 -12.05
CA ILE A 130 19.99 2.24 -12.90
C ILE A 130 18.89 1.32 -12.36
N THR A 131 19.19 0.03 -12.14
CA THR A 131 18.22 -0.94 -11.65
C THR A 131 17.60 -0.53 -10.31
N LEU A 132 18.44 -0.07 -9.37
CA LEU A 132 17.97 0.40 -8.06
C LEU A 132 17.06 1.62 -8.18
N ARG A 133 17.38 2.58 -9.05
CA ARG A 133 16.53 3.77 -9.28
C ARG A 133 15.19 3.39 -9.90
N PHE A 134 15.18 2.53 -10.90
CA PHE A 134 13.93 2.06 -11.50
C PHE A 134 13.08 1.27 -10.51
N ALA A 135 13.68 0.40 -9.70
CA ALA A 135 13.00 -0.32 -8.63
C ALA A 135 12.38 0.64 -7.60
N ALA A 136 13.12 1.69 -7.20
CA ALA A 136 12.60 2.73 -6.29
C ALA A 136 11.44 3.51 -6.90
N VAL A 137 11.49 3.84 -8.20
CA VAL A 137 10.40 4.54 -8.90
C VAL A 137 9.11 3.71 -8.92
N VAL A 138 9.21 2.39 -9.15
CA VAL A 138 8.04 1.49 -9.10
C VAL A 138 7.36 1.53 -7.73
N ILE A 139 8.14 1.50 -6.65
CA ILE A 139 7.62 1.60 -5.28
C ILE A 139 7.01 2.99 -5.05
N PHE A 140 7.69 4.05 -5.47
CA PHE A 140 7.22 5.42 -5.31
C PHE A 140 5.87 5.67 -5.99
N VAL A 141 5.71 5.18 -7.23
CA VAL A 141 4.43 5.27 -7.96
C VAL A 141 3.33 4.49 -7.23
N ALA A 142 3.63 3.29 -6.73
CA ALA A 142 2.67 2.50 -5.97
C ALA A 142 2.25 3.22 -4.66
N VAL A 143 3.18 3.87 -3.98
CA VAL A 143 2.92 4.69 -2.80
C VAL A 143 1.98 5.84 -3.13
N LEU A 144 2.25 6.62 -4.19
CA LEU A 144 1.40 7.75 -4.58
C LEU A 144 -0.03 7.31 -4.91
N ILE A 145 -0.17 6.25 -5.71
CA ILE A 145 -1.48 5.72 -6.10
C ILE A 145 -2.24 5.24 -4.87
N THR A 146 -1.59 4.45 -4.02
CA THR A 146 -2.25 3.89 -2.83
C THR A 146 -2.62 4.95 -1.82
N PHE A 147 -1.76 5.95 -1.60
CA PHE A 147 -2.02 7.09 -0.71
C PHE A 147 -3.20 7.95 -1.17
N MET A 148 -3.28 8.24 -2.48
CA MET A 148 -4.41 8.97 -3.04
C MET A 148 -5.72 8.17 -2.90
N GLN A 149 -5.69 6.88 -3.22
CA GLN A 149 -6.85 6.00 -3.10
C GLN A 149 -7.35 5.87 -1.66
N THR A 150 -6.45 5.81 -0.67
CA THR A 150 -6.81 5.80 0.75
C THR A 150 -7.37 7.12 1.23
N GLY A 151 -6.89 8.26 0.72
CA GLY A 151 -7.53 9.56 0.95
C GLY A 151 -9.01 9.56 0.57
N ILE A 152 -9.34 9.08 -0.64
CA ILE A 152 -10.73 8.98 -1.11
C ILE A 152 -11.56 8.05 -0.22
N ALA A 153 -11.01 6.90 0.21
CA ALA A 153 -11.78 6.00 1.08
C ALA A 153 -12.01 6.52 2.50
N VAL A 154 -11.14 7.39 3.03
CA VAL A 154 -11.42 8.06 4.32
C VAL A 154 -12.65 8.95 4.20
N TYR A 155 -12.77 9.66 3.07
CA TYR A 155 -13.95 10.45 2.75
C TYR A 155 -15.19 9.56 2.59
N ASP A 156 -15.10 8.49 1.78
CA ASP A 156 -16.19 7.53 1.56
C ASP A 156 -16.68 6.92 2.88
N ALA A 157 -15.76 6.44 3.73
CA ALA A 157 -16.06 5.88 5.04
C ALA A 157 -16.78 6.88 5.95
N GLY A 158 -16.43 8.17 5.87
CA GLY A 158 -17.08 9.24 6.62
C GLY A 158 -18.50 9.55 6.18
N ASN A 159 -18.82 9.30 4.91
CA ASN A 159 -20.14 9.54 4.35
C ASN A 159 -21.03 8.28 4.34
N GLY A 160 -20.58 7.17 4.92
CA GLY A 160 -21.32 5.91 4.90
C GLY A 160 -21.32 5.24 3.53
N ILE A 161 -20.35 5.54 2.68
CA ILE A 161 -20.23 5.00 1.31
C ILE A 161 -19.30 3.80 1.35
N SER A 162 -19.74 2.67 0.79
CA SER A 162 -18.88 1.50 0.58
C SER A 162 -19.06 0.95 -0.84
N ASN A 163 -18.03 0.24 -1.32
CA ASN A 163 -18.02 -0.36 -2.63
C ASN A 163 -18.86 -1.65 -2.64
N PRO A 164 -19.94 -1.75 -3.42
CA PRO A 164 -20.83 -2.92 -3.42
C PRO A 164 -20.14 -4.19 -3.92
N ASN A 165 -19.06 -4.07 -4.71
CA ASN A 165 -18.29 -5.24 -5.14
C ASN A 165 -17.60 -5.97 -3.98
N VAL A 166 -17.50 -5.35 -2.80
CA VAL A 166 -17.00 -6.03 -1.60
C VAL A 166 -17.95 -7.15 -1.16
N ALA A 167 -19.25 -7.05 -1.45
CA ALA A 167 -20.23 -8.10 -1.14
C ALA A 167 -19.91 -9.45 -1.81
N LYS A 168 -19.16 -9.46 -2.91
CA LYS A 168 -18.68 -10.69 -3.57
C LYS A 168 -17.63 -11.44 -2.76
N PHE A 169 -16.91 -10.73 -1.89
CA PHE A 169 -15.85 -11.29 -1.05
C PHE A 169 -16.27 -11.44 0.41
N ILE A 170 -17.12 -10.54 0.89
CA ILE A 170 -17.72 -10.57 2.23
C ILE A 170 -19.24 -10.58 2.02
N PRO A 171 -19.89 -11.75 2.01
CA PRO A 171 -21.33 -11.83 1.79
C PRO A 171 -22.07 -11.04 2.87
N ARG A 172 -23.19 -10.44 2.47
CA ARG A 172 -24.08 -9.73 3.40
C ARG A 172 -25.05 -10.72 4.00
N ASP A 173 -25.15 -10.70 5.31
CA ASP A 173 -26.16 -11.43 6.07
C ASP A 173 -27.30 -10.48 6.48
N ASP A 174 -28.29 -11.03 7.18
CA ASP A 174 -29.45 -10.28 7.69
C ASP A 174 -29.07 -9.21 8.73
N SER A 175 -27.83 -9.23 9.24
CA SER A 175 -27.29 -8.23 10.17
C SER A 175 -26.57 -7.08 9.47
N ALA A 176 -26.41 -7.13 8.14
CA ALA A 176 -25.73 -6.11 7.37
C ALA A 176 -26.53 -4.80 7.33
N ASN A 177 -25.82 -3.68 7.38
CA ASN A 177 -26.39 -2.33 7.28
C ASN A 177 -27.28 -2.21 6.04
N ALA A 178 -28.48 -1.63 6.18
CA ALA A 178 -29.39 -1.41 5.07
C ALA A 178 -28.77 -0.47 4.02
N GLU A 179 -29.00 -0.76 2.73
CA GLU A 179 -28.68 0.20 1.67
C GLU A 179 -29.71 1.33 1.72
N LEU A 180 -29.22 2.57 1.67
CA LEU A 180 -30.12 3.69 1.43
C LEU A 180 -30.47 3.69 -0.06
N PRO A 181 -31.76 3.87 -0.43
CA PRO A 181 -32.13 3.99 -1.82
C PRO A 181 -31.33 5.14 -2.43
N GLU A 182 -30.76 4.88 -3.62
CA GLU A 182 -30.12 5.94 -4.41
C GLU A 182 -31.18 7.03 -4.61
N ASN A 183 -30.92 8.23 -4.12
CA ASN A 183 -31.88 9.34 -4.20
C ASN A 183 -32.37 9.45 -5.66
N PRO A 184 -33.67 9.30 -5.95
CA PRO A 184 -34.17 9.37 -7.33
C PRO A 184 -34.21 10.79 -7.89
N THR A 185 -33.58 11.77 -7.23
CA THR A 185 -33.62 13.18 -7.62
C THR A 185 -32.22 13.69 -7.93
N GLY A 186 -31.91 13.71 -9.22
CA GLY A 186 -31.02 14.74 -9.74
C GLY A 186 -31.73 16.08 -9.65
N GLU A 187 -31.53 16.81 -8.56
CA GLU A 187 -31.85 18.22 -8.37
C GLU A 187 -30.84 18.73 -7.33
N SER A 188 -30.00 19.76 -7.53
CA SER A 188 -29.75 20.73 -8.60
C SER A 188 -28.33 21.26 -8.39
#